data_AF-A0A1B7NHH0-F1
#
_entry.id   AF-A0A1B7NHH0-F1
#
_cell.length_a   1.000
_cell.length_b   1.000
_cell.length_c   1.000
_cell.angle_alpha   90.00
_cell.angle_beta   90.00
_cell.angle_gamma   90.00
#
_symmetry.space_group_name_H-M   'P 1'
#
loop_
_entity.id
_entity.type
_entity.pdbx_description
1 polymer ?
#
loop_
_entity_poly.entity_id
_entity_poly.type
_entity_poly.pdbx_seq_one_letter_code
_entity_poly.pdbx_strand_id
1 'polypeptide(L)'
;MNIKLSSSTPLNYELLPPSILHPIMESLPIQLLPEYTPSNPAPDYSSKPLPGEKCIQKSPRAVPSYPNNATFTYRERGITLTLKDCRDENARPTFGLGSTIRGEVALEHRQRVISVAVKLEGRVCLRDQPTIKVVTLVSKEETLWQSATLHDEVETCPGIIPLSMSFPTSYRERGQDRSFRLPPSFELSSPHRVVIVYTLQIIVTRSRNVPVIGKKFSREVRMNAQLRYCPRVRPSRPVPDCFSELKRSPEDWTEITWITKPSVEKVNNDAFLARCHFFFPSVRVFTASEKVPFHLRLDTSPAFLSSLAKLFLPQQDPSAIEAPVHVYLLRQTTVNVQGTSFCHEDVLGCGQMMLQPSTTSKVVLSESEEPVSWSWNGDLRCEVPVVNTGFSTGQITTTDYIVLSLLLPPGPLGFDSTLRRAIPIRLATERWIDRS
;
A
#
# COMPACT_ATOMS: atom_id res chain seq x y z
N MET A 1 -28.42 -8.78 36.99
CA MET A 1 -27.61 -7.55 37.11
C MET A 1 -28.31 -6.49 36.27
N ASN A 2 -29.12 -5.62 36.90
CA ASN A 2 -30.01 -4.68 36.21
C ASN A 2 -29.29 -3.38 35.92
N ILE A 3 -29.16 -3.02 34.65
CA ILE A 3 -28.54 -1.76 34.21
C ILE A 3 -29.67 -0.73 34.01
N LYS A 4 -29.68 0.27 34.89
CA LYS A 4 -30.51 1.49 34.78
C LYS A 4 -30.02 2.32 33.59
N LEU A 5 -30.91 2.59 32.64
CA LEU A 5 -30.71 3.59 31.59
C LEU A 5 -30.99 4.99 32.17
N SER A 6 -29.99 5.86 32.17
CA SER A 6 -30.12 7.26 32.56
C SER A 6 -30.66 8.10 31.40
N SER A 7 -31.73 8.85 31.67
CA SER A 7 -32.36 9.82 30.78
C SER A 7 -31.43 10.99 30.45
N SER A 8 -31.22 11.23 29.15
CA SER A 8 -30.51 12.40 28.61
C SER A 8 -31.39 13.64 28.65
N THR A 9 -30.87 14.71 29.26
CA THR A 9 -31.41 16.07 29.27
C THR A 9 -31.33 16.71 27.86
N PRO A 10 -32.33 17.51 27.44
CA PRO A 10 -32.26 18.25 26.18
C PRO A 10 -31.32 19.45 26.31
N LEU A 11 -30.42 19.60 25.33
CA LEU A 11 -29.57 20.78 25.14
C LEU A 11 -30.41 21.93 24.60
N ASN A 12 -30.48 23.01 25.38
CA ASN A 12 -31.00 24.32 24.94
C ASN A 12 -30.02 24.93 23.93
N TYR A 13 -30.51 25.22 22.74
CA TYR A 13 -29.79 26.04 21.76
C TYR A 13 -30.08 27.52 22.07
N GLU A 14 -29.09 28.21 22.65
CA GLU A 14 -29.07 29.66 22.72
C GLU A 14 -28.90 30.26 21.32
N LEU A 15 -29.84 31.12 20.94
CA LEU A 15 -29.84 31.90 19.72
C LEU A 15 -28.74 32.98 19.81
N LEU A 16 -27.71 32.85 18.98
CA LEU A 16 -26.71 33.90 18.77
C LEU A 16 -27.36 35.12 18.07
N PRO A 17 -27.01 36.35 18.48
CA PRO A 17 -27.55 37.57 17.88
C PRO A 17 -26.98 37.77 16.46
N PRO A 18 -27.79 38.27 15.51
CA PRO A 18 -27.30 38.73 14.22
C PRO A 18 -26.76 40.15 14.40
N SER A 19 -25.55 40.43 13.91
CA SER A 19 -25.10 41.71 13.32
C SER A 19 -23.58 41.87 13.45
N ILE A 20 -22.85 41.42 12.44
CA ILE A 20 -21.55 42.00 12.11
C ILE A 20 -21.68 42.53 10.69
N LEU A 21 -21.85 43.85 10.59
CA LEU A 21 -21.78 44.59 9.34
C LEU A 21 -20.38 44.38 8.76
N HIS A 22 -20.32 43.74 7.59
CA HIS A 22 -19.08 43.62 6.83
C HIS A 22 -18.60 45.02 6.46
N PRO A 23 -17.32 45.37 6.73
CA PRO A 23 -16.77 46.63 6.26
C PRO A 23 -16.83 46.68 4.74
N ILE A 24 -17.33 47.79 4.22
CA ILE A 24 -17.31 48.14 2.80
C ILE A 24 -15.86 48.08 2.36
N MET A 25 -15.51 47.06 1.57
CA MET A 25 -14.21 46.97 0.90
C MET A 25 -14.16 48.11 -0.12
N GLU A 26 -13.49 49.21 0.26
CA GLU A 26 -13.03 50.20 -0.71
C GLU A 26 -12.23 49.47 -1.79
N SER A 27 -12.72 49.56 -3.01
CA SER A 27 -12.08 49.02 -4.20
C SER A 27 -10.72 49.70 -4.37
N LEU A 28 -9.65 48.98 -4.01
CA LEU A 28 -8.29 49.41 -4.29
C LEU A 28 -8.17 49.68 -5.80
N PRO A 29 -7.48 50.76 -6.20
CA PRO A 29 -7.30 51.10 -7.61
C PRO A 29 -6.72 49.90 -8.35
N ILE A 30 -7.36 49.51 -9.45
CA ILE A 30 -6.93 48.42 -10.32
C ILE A 30 -5.55 48.79 -10.85
N GLN A 31 -4.53 48.28 -10.18
CA GLN A 31 -3.14 48.47 -10.57
C GLN A 31 -2.94 47.66 -11.84
N LEU A 32 -2.99 48.35 -12.99
CA LEU A 32 -2.75 47.78 -14.31
C LEU A 32 -1.43 46.99 -14.24
N LEU A 33 -1.54 45.67 -14.46
CA LEU A 33 -0.37 44.81 -14.55
C LEU A 33 0.54 45.37 -15.65
N PRO A 34 1.87 45.39 -15.45
CA PRO A 34 2.79 45.83 -16.48
C PRO A 34 2.55 45.01 -17.75
N GLU A 35 2.62 45.70 -18.88
CA GLU A 35 2.43 45.09 -20.20
C GLU A 35 3.61 44.15 -20.48
N TYR A 36 3.38 42.85 -20.34
CA TYR A 36 4.40 41.85 -20.61
C TYR A 36 4.57 41.73 -22.12
N THR A 37 5.79 41.98 -22.60
CA THR A 37 6.17 41.61 -23.96
C THR A 37 6.13 40.09 -24.07
N PRO A 38 5.56 39.52 -25.15
CA PRO A 38 5.51 38.07 -25.33
C PRO A 38 6.93 37.52 -25.30
N SER A 39 7.14 36.50 -24.46
CA SER A 39 8.42 35.80 -24.40
C SER A 39 8.77 35.24 -25.78
N ASN A 40 10.06 35.27 -26.15
CA ASN A 40 10.55 34.53 -27.31
C ASN A 40 10.06 33.06 -27.22
N PRO A 41 9.75 32.42 -28.36
CA PRO A 41 9.36 31.01 -28.37
C PRO A 41 10.44 30.19 -27.67
N ALA A 42 10.02 29.23 -26.86
CA ALA A 42 10.95 28.31 -26.24
C ALA A 42 11.79 27.63 -27.33
N PRO A 43 13.10 27.43 -27.13
CA PRO A 43 13.92 26.73 -28.10
C PRO A 43 13.40 25.31 -28.34
N ASP A 44 13.65 24.77 -29.53
CA ASP A 44 13.27 23.39 -29.87
C ASP A 44 14.10 22.39 -29.04
N TYR A 45 13.49 21.82 -28.02
CA TYR A 45 14.09 20.76 -27.22
C TYR A 45 13.95 19.42 -27.95
N SER A 46 15.08 18.75 -28.20
CA SER A 46 15.11 17.37 -28.70
C SER A 46 15.27 16.38 -27.55
N SER A 47 14.58 15.24 -27.61
CA SER A 47 14.78 14.12 -26.68
C SER A 47 16.08 13.34 -26.93
N LYS A 48 16.80 13.67 -28.00
CA LYS A 48 18.10 13.09 -28.37
C LYS A 48 19.14 14.21 -28.44
N PRO A 49 20.32 14.05 -27.83
CA PRO A 49 21.38 15.03 -27.94
C PRO A 49 21.77 15.23 -29.42
N LEU A 50 21.95 16.49 -29.82
CA LEU A 50 22.42 16.88 -31.14
C LEU A 50 23.92 16.54 -31.32
N PRO A 51 24.45 16.54 -32.56
CA PRO A 51 25.87 16.36 -32.79
C PRO A 51 26.70 17.37 -31.99
N GLY A 52 27.59 16.88 -31.12
CA GLY A 52 28.44 17.71 -30.25
C GLY A 52 27.92 17.88 -28.82
N GLU A 53 26.65 17.56 -28.56
CA GLU A 53 26.10 17.53 -27.22
C GLU A 53 26.45 16.21 -26.50
N LYS A 54 26.74 16.30 -25.20
CA LYS A 54 26.98 15.13 -24.34
C LYS A 54 25.91 15.06 -23.27
N CYS A 55 25.27 13.90 -23.16
CA CYS A 55 24.36 13.61 -22.05
C CYS A 55 25.22 13.33 -20.80
N ILE A 56 25.23 14.28 -19.85
CA ILE A 56 26.02 14.18 -18.60
C ILE A 56 25.48 13.03 -17.72
N GLN A 57 24.17 12.80 -17.75
CA GLN A 57 23.51 11.74 -17.01
C GLN A 57 22.40 11.14 -17.87
N LYS A 58 22.66 9.98 -18.47
CA LYS A 58 21.62 9.19 -19.12
C LYS A 58 21.09 8.22 -18.09
N SER A 59 20.01 8.59 -17.43
CA SER A 59 19.32 7.66 -16.56
C SER A 59 18.80 6.51 -17.40
N PRO A 60 19.27 5.27 -17.17
CA PRO A 60 18.78 4.14 -17.91
C PRO A 60 17.28 4.07 -17.61
N ARG A 61 16.44 4.43 -18.59
CA ARG A 61 15.11 3.84 -18.67
C ARG A 61 15.34 2.37 -19.00
N ALA A 62 15.79 1.60 -18.01
CA ALA A 62 15.44 0.21 -17.91
C ALA A 62 13.92 0.22 -17.69
N VAL A 63 13.16 0.49 -18.76
CA VAL A 63 11.80 -0.01 -18.85
C VAL A 63 12.04 -1.49 -18.83
N PRO A 64 11.72 -2.19 -17.73
CA PRO A 64 11.81 -3.64 -17.77
C PRO A 64 10.92 -4.03 -18.95
N SER A 65 11.50 -4.71 -19.93
CA SER A 65 10.79 -5.23 -21.09
C SER A 65 9.89 -6.38 -20.64
N TYR A 66 9.00 -6.14 -19.68
CA TYR A 66 7.84 -6.98 -19.53
C TYR A 66 7.03 -6.78 -20.81
N PRO A 67 6.69 -7.85 -21.54
CA PRO A 67 5.77 -7.78 -22.66
C PRO A 67 4.41 -7.32 -22.12
N ASN A 68 4.23 -6.01 -21.97
CA ASN A 68 3.08 -5.35 -21.31
C ASN A 68 1.79 -5.42 -22.15
N ASN A 69 1.73 -6.31 -23.14
CA ASN A 69 0.68 -6.37 -24.14
C ASN A 69 0.02 -7.76 -24.16
N ALA A 70 -0.23 -8.34 -22.97
CA ALA A 70 -0.98 -9.57 -22.89
C ALA A 70 -2.45 -9.32 -23.29
N THR A 71 -3.04 -10.31 -23.95
CA THR A 71 -4.45 -10.31 -24.36
C THR A 71 -5.16 -11.46 -23.69
N PHE A 72 -6.29 -11.18 -23.03
CA PHE A 72 -7.11 -12.20 -22.35
C PHE A 72 -8.49 -12.25 -23.00
N THR A 73 -8.96 -13.46 -23.31
CA THR A 73 -10.29 -13.68 -23.90
C THR A 73 -11.17 -14.51 -22.98
N TYR A 74 -12.34 -13.97 -22.67
CA TYR A 74 -13.40 -14.63 -21.91
C TYR A 74 -14.58 -14.90 -22.83
N ARG A 75 -15.20 -16.08 -22.72
CA ARG A 75 -16.39 -16.46 -23.50
C ARG A 75 -17.43 -17.08 -22.59
N GLU A 76 -18.61 -16.49 -22.55
CA GLU A 76 -19.74 -17.01 -21.78
C GLU A 76 -21.08 -16.56 -22.42
N ARG A 77 -22.04 -17.48 -22.57
CA ARG A 77 -23.43 -17.19 -23.00
C ARG A 77 -23.54 -16.35 -24.30
N GLY A 78 -22.67 -16.63 -25.28
CA GLY A 78 -22.63 -15.91 -26.55
C GLY A 78 -22.09 -14.47 -26.45
N ILE A 79 -21.41 -14.15 -25.35
CA ILE A 79 -20.64 -12.92 -25.14
C ILE A 79 -19.16 -13.30 -25.16
N THR A 80 -18.36 -12.58 -25.93
CA THR A 80 -16.89 -12.69 -25.93
C THR A 80 -16.30 -11.36 -25.50
N LEU A 81 -15.48 -11.35 -24.44
CA LEU A 81 -14.71 -10.19 -23.99
C LEU A 81 -13.24 -10.43 -24.27
N THR A 82 -12.60 -9.51 -24.97
CA THR A 82 -11.16 -9.52 -25.21
C THR A 82 -10.55 -8.30 -24.54
N LEU A 83 -9.74 -8.51 -23.50
CA LEU A 83 -8.96 -7.46 -22.83
C LEU A 83 -7.57 -7.36 -23.47
N LYS A 84 -7.13 -6.14 -23.77
CA LYS A 84 -5.86 -5.82 -24.44
C LYS A 84 -4.97 -4.97 -23.51
N ASP A 85 -3.69 -4.86 -23.84
CA ASP A 85 -2.71 -3.98 -23.17
C ASP A 85 -2.64 -4.17 -21.65
N CYS A 86 -2.83 -5.40 -21.16
CA CYS A 86 -2.74 -5.71 -19.74
C CYS A 86 -1.49 -6.55 -19.45
N ARG A 87 -1.09 -6.58 -18.17
CA ARG A 87 0.01 -7.44 -17.72
C ARG A 87 -0.54 -8.82 -17.40
N ASP A 88 0.23 -9.86 -17.70
CA ASP A 88 -0.05 -11.21 -17.22
C ASP A 88 0.70 -11.46 -15.90
N GLU A 89 -0.05 -11.57 -14.80
CA GLU A 89 0.49 -12.00 -13.53
C GLU A 89 -0.33 -13.18 -13.00
N ASN A 90 0.23 -14.38 -13.10
CA ASN A 90 -0.41 -15.66 -12.74
C ASN A 90 -1.66 -15.96 -13.58
N ALA A 91 -1.57 -15.81 -14.91
CA ALA A 91 -2.66 -16.07 -15.85
C ALA A 91 -3.90 -15.21 -15.57
N ARG A 92 -3.70 -13.99 -15.09
CA ARG A 92 -4.77 -13.03 -14.81
C ARG A 92 -4.43 -11.65 -15.37
N PRO A 93 -5.41 -10.95 -15.99
CA PRO A 93 -5.19 -9.61 -16.50
C PRO A 93 -4.98 -8.66 -15.32
N THR A 94 -3.81 -8.03 -15.30
CA THR A 94 -3.36 -7.20 -14.20
C THR A 94 -3.24 -5.74 -14.59
N PHE A 95 -3.82 -4.88 -13.75
CA PHE A 95 -4.02 -3.46 -13.95
C PHE A 95 -3.38 -2.65 -12.83
N GLY A 96 -2.78 -1.51 -13.18
CA GLY A 96 -2.14 -0.60 -12.23
C GLY A 96 -3.04 0.55 -11.79
N LEU A 97 -2.51 1.43 -10.94
CA LEU A 97 -3.17 2.65 -10.48
C LEU A 97 -3.61 3.52 -11.66
N GLY A 98 -4.90 3.86 -11.73
CA GLY A 98 -5.47 4.70 -12.78
C GLY A 98 -5.40 4.11 -14.19
N SER A 99 -5.07 2.82 -14.32
CA SER A 99 -4.98 2.18 -15.63
C SER A 99 -6.36 2.06 -16.30
N THR A 100 -6.35 2.13 -17.62
CA THR A 100 -7.53 1.94 -18.46
C THR A 100 -7.64 0.48 -18.86
N ILE A 101 -8.77 -0.14 -18.53
CA ILE A 101 -9.21 -1.43 -19.05
C ILE A 101 -9.62 -1.21 -20.50
N ARG A 102 -8.79 -1.67 -21.43
CA ARG A 102 -9.03 -1.61 -22.87
C ARG A 102 -9.43 -2.99 -23.39
N GLY A 103 -10.38 -3.01 -24.32
CA GLY A 103 -10.81 -4.28 -24.90
C GLY A 103 -11.93 -4.11 -25.89
N GLU A 104 -12.56 -5.24 -26.21
CA GLU A 104 -13.68 -5.33 -27.13
C GLU A 104 -14.69 -6.37 -26.60
N VAL A 105 -15.97 -6.10 -26.80
CA VAL A 105 -17.07 -7.01 -26.51
C VAL A 105 -17.70 -7.44 -27.83
N ALA A 106 -17.66 -8.73 -28.14
CA ALA A 106 -18.33 -9.31 -29.30
C ALA A 106 -19.55 -10.13 -28.86
N LEU A 107 -20.65 -10.00 -29.62
CA LEU A 107 -21.92 -10.67 -29.33
C LEU A 107 -22.31 -11.60 -30.49
N GLU A 108 -22.59 -12.86 -30.18
CA GLU A 108 -23.06 -13.85 -31.15
C GLU A 108 -24.50 -13.55 -31.62
N HIS A 109 -25.37 -13.19 -30.68
CA HIS A 109 -26.78 -12.91 -30.92
C HIS A 109 -27.07 -11.43 -30.71
N ARG A 110 -27.13 -10.69 -31.81
CA ARG A 110 -27.23 -9.21 -31.83
C ARG A 110 -28.67 -8.72 -31.98
N GLN A 111 -29.53 -9.58 -32.51
CA GLN A 111 -30.95 -9.30 -32.62
C GLN A 111 -31.52 -9.17 -31.21
N ARG A 112 -32.40 -8.19 -31.02
CA ARG A 112 -33.08 -7.92 -29.74
C ARG A 112 -32.17 -7.39 -28.63
N VAL A 113 -30.89 -7.10 -28.87
CA VAL A 113 -30.08 -6.41 -27.85
C VAL A 113 -30.59 -4.97 -27.73
N ILE A 114 -30.96 -4.58 -26.51
CA ILE A 114 -31.43 -3.24 -26.15
C ILE A 114 -30.25 -2.38 -25.70
N SER A 115 -29.38 -2.93 -24.86
CA SER A 115 -28.20 -2.23 -24.38
C SER A 115 -27.08 -3.19 -24.00
N VAL A 116 -25.86 -2.67 -24.06
CA VAL A 116 -24.64 -3.31 -23.59
C VAL A 116 -23.97 -2.34 -22.63
N ALA A 117 -23.81 -2.75 -21.39
CA ALA A 117 -23.11 -2.00 -20.36
C ALA A 117 -21.94 -2.82 -19.81
N VAL A 118 -20.96 -2.11 -19.26
CA VAL A 118 -19.85 -2.68 -18.51
C VAL A 118 -19.88 -2.11 -17.09
N LYS A 119 -19.57 -2.95 -16.13
CA LYS A 119 -19.53 -2.59 -14.71
C LYS A 119 -18.25 -3.08 -14.07
N LEU A 120 -17.44 -2.17 -13.53
CA LEU A 120 -16.31 -2.49 -12.67
C LEU A 120 -16.76 -2.48 -11.21
N GLU A 121 -16.61 -3.62 -10.55
CA GLU A 121 -16.96 -3.79 -9.16
C GLU A 121 -15.76 -4.27 -8.34
N GLY A 122 -15.46 -3.56 -7.25
CA GLY A 122 -14.44 -3.93 -6.28
C GLY A 122 -15.08 -4.24 -4.94
N ARG A 123 -14.75 -5.38 -4.34
CA ARG A 123 -15.33 -5.86 -3.10
C ARG A 123 -14.28 -6.35 -2.12
N VAL A 124 -14.50 -6.09 -0.84
CA VAL A 124 -13.85 -6.78 0.27
C VAL A 124 -14.77 -7.90 0.74
N CYS A 125 -14.28 -9.13 0.72
CA CYS A 125 -14.94 -10.32 1.23
C CYS A 125 -14.22 -10.76 2.51
N LEU A 126 -14.89 -10.63 3.64
CA LEU A 126 -14.43 -11.07 4.95
C LEU A 126 -15.21 -12.33 5.32
N ARG A 127 -14.51 -13.44 5.55
CA ARG A 127 -15.10 -14.70 5.99
C ARG A 127 -14.59 -15.00 7.39
N ASP A 128 -15.49 -14.87 8.35
CA ASP A 128 -15.28 -15.22 9.75
C ASP A 128 -16.38 -16.22 10.14
N GLN A 129 -16.04 -17.51 10.23
CA GLN A 129 -17.03 -18.60 10.27
C GLN A 129 -18.08 -18.37 11.37
N PRO A 130 -19.40 -18.45 11.08
CA PRO A 130 -20.08 -18.78 9.82
C PRO A 130 -20.43 -17.57 8.93
N THR A 131 -20.03 -16.36 9.32
CA THR A 131 -20.44 -15.10 8.70
C THR A 131 -19.57 -14.74 7.50
N ILE A 132 -20.22 -14.38 6.38
CA ILE A 132 -19.56 -13.74 5.23
C ILE A 132 -20.04 -12.30 5.15
N LYS A 133 -19.12 -11.36 5.28
CA LYS A 133 -19.37 -9.94 5.10
C LYS A 133 -18.77 -9.48 3.78
N VAL A 134 -19.57 -8.80 2.96
CA VAL A 134 -19.15 -8.22 1.70
C VAL A 134 -19.30 -6.71 1.77
N VAL A 135 -18.21 -5.97 1.52
CA VAL A 135 -18.21 -4.51 1.46
C VAL A 135 -17.84 -4.10 0.04
N THR A 136 -18.70 -3.36 -0.64
CA THR A 136 -18.40 -2.81 -1.97
C THR A 136 -17.54 -1.56 -1.83
N LEU A 137 -16.34 -1.61 -2.40
CA LEU A 137 -15.39 -0.50 -2.46
C LEU A 137 -15.72 0.44 -3.62
N VAL A 138 -16.01 -0.15 -4.80
CA VAL A 138 -16.34 0.57 -6.02
C VAL A 138 -17.41 -0.19 -6.80
N SER A 139 -18.33 0.54 -7.41
CA SER A 139 -19.31 0.04 -8.38
C SER A 139 -19.50 1.09 -9.45
N LYS A 140 -18.69 1.03 -10.51
CA LYS A 140 -18.72 1.97 -11.64
C LYS A 140 -19.33 1.28 -12.85
N GLU A 141 -20.35 1.87 -13.45
CA GLU A 141 -21.05 1.32 -14.61
C GLU A 141 -21.03 2.32 -15.77
N GLU A 142 -20.77 1.85 -16.98
CA GLU A 142 -20.75 2.64 -18.21
C GLU A 142 -21.50 1.90 -19.32
N THR A 143 -22.38 2.59 -20.02
CA THR A 143 -23.09 2.04 -21.18
C THR A 143 -22.19 2.12 -22.41
N LEU A 144 -21.86 0.98 -23.01
CA LEU A 144 -21.03 0.90 -24.22
C LEU A 144 -21.86 1.11 -25.49
N TRP A 145 -23.10 0.62 -25.48
CA TRP A 145 -24.04 0.78 -26.59
C TRP A 145 -25.47 0.71 -26.08
N GLN A 146 -26.37 1.48 -26.69
CA GLN A 146 -27.80 1.46 -26.41
C GLN A 146 -28.57 1.72 -27.70
N SER A 147 -29.59 0.91 -27.96
CA SER A 147 -30.44 1.06 -29.15
C SER A 147 -31.17 2.40 -29.10
N ALA A 148 -31.00 3.22 -30.14
CA ALA A 148 -31.81 4.41 -30.33
C ALA A 148 -33.17 4.00 -30.88
N THR A 149 -34.24 4.10 -30.09
CA THR A 149 -35.62 3.93 -30.58
C THR A 149 -36.13 5.25 -31.16
N LEU A 150 -35.45 5.76 -32.19
CA LEU A 150 -35.89 6.93 -32.93
C LEU A 150 -36.39 6.45 -34.30
N HIS A 151 -37.69 6.65 -34.57
CA HIS A 151 -38.34 6.46 -35.88
C HIS A 151 -38.48 5.02 -36.41
N ASP A 152 -39.06 4.10 -35.62
CA ASP A 152 -39.48 2.73 -36.02
C ASP A 152 -38.41 1.79 -36.60
N GLU A 153 -37.23 2.28 -36.96
CA GLU A 153 -36.09 1.47 -37.36
C GLU A 153 -35.33 0.98 -36.12
N VAL A 154 -35.30 -0.35 -35.97
CA VAL A 154 -34.57 -0.98 -34.87
C VAL A 154 -33.10 -1.04 -35.24
N GLU A 155 -32.31 -0.11 -34.71
CA GLU A 155 -30.85 -0.17 -34.83
C GLU A 155 -30.33 -1.50 -34.25
N THR A 156 -29.65 -2.27 -35.09
CA THR A 156 -29.08 -3.55 -34.68
C THR A 156 -27.75 -3.33 -33.98
N CYS A 157 -27.56 -3.99 -32.83
CA CYS A 157 -26.33 -3.90 -32.07
C CYS A 157 -25.08 -4.26 -32.92
N PRO A 158 -24.01 -3.45 -32.86
CA PRO A 158 -22.74 -3.74 -33.52
C PRO A 158 -22.20 -5.13 -33.14
N GLY A 159 -21.49 -5.77 -34.07
CA GLY A 159 -20.90 -7.10 -33.81
C GLY A 159 -19.77 -7.08 -32.80
N ILE A 160 -19.01 -5.99 -32.77
CA ILE A 160 -17.90 -5.75 -31.87
C ILE A 160 -18.06 -4.34 -31.33
N ILE A 161 -18.02 -4.19 -30.01
CA ILE A 161 -18.17 -2.92 -29.32
C ILE A 161 -16.86 -2.63 -28.58
N PRO A 162 -16.19 -1.51 -28.83
CA PRO A 162 -14.99 -1.15 -28.11
C PRO A 162 -15.29 -0.89 -26.63
N LEU A 163 -14.40 -1.33 -25.75
CA LEU A 163 -14.45 -1.16 -24.31
C LEU A 163 -13.26 -0.29 -23.87
N SER A 164 -13.55 0.77 -23.13
CA SER A 164 -12.53 1.59 -22.45
C SER A 164 -13.09 2.10 -21.13
N MET A 165 -12.61 1.55 -20.01
CA MET A 165 -13.02 1.95 -18.66
C MET A 165 -11.81 2.09 -17.76
N SER A 166 -11.68 3.19 -17.02
CA SER A 166 -10.58 3.40 -16.06
C SER A 166 -10.88 2.83 -14.67
N PHE A 167 -9.85 2.26 -14.03
CA PHE A 167 -9.87 2.03 -12.59
C PHE A 167 -9.91 3.39 -11.87
N PRO A 168 -10.86 3.62 -10.95
CA PRO A 168 -10.83 4.83 -10.14
C PRO A 168 -9.61 4.84 -9.21
N THR A 169 -9.02 6.01 -9.04
CA THR A 169 -7.84 6.19 -8.16
C THR A 169 -8.20 6.16 -6.68
N SER A 170 -9.47 6.44 -6.37
CA SER A 170 -9.99 6.53 -5.02
C SER A 170 -11.45 6.12 -4.94
N TYR A 171 -11.93 5.85 -3.73
CA TYR A 171 -13.33 5.59 -3.44
C TYR A 171 -13.76 6.34 -2.16
N ARG A 172 -15.07 6.41 -1.91
CA ARG A 172 -15.63 6.94 -0.66
C ARG A 172 -16.40 5.82 0.02
N GLU A 173 -16.10 5.62 1.29
CA GLU A 173 -16.81 4.65 2.09
C GLU A 173 -18.14 5.23 2.59
N ARG A 174 -19.18 4.39 2.64
CA ARG A 174 -20.50 4.85 3.11
C ARG A 174 -20.39 5.33 4.56
N GLY A 175 -20.73 6.59 4.79
CA GLY A 175 -20.72 7.21 6.14
C GLY A 175 -19.40 7.86 6.52
N GLN A 176 -18.40 7.89 5.64
CA GLN A 176 -17.16 8.65 5.85
C GLN A 176 -17.00 9.71 4.77
N ASP A 177 -16.64 10.93 5.17
CA ASP A 177 -16.38 12.04 4.24
C ASP A 177 -15.01 11.92 3.55
N ARG A 178 -14.10 11.15 4.16
CA ARG A 178 -12.75 10.92 3.63
C ARG A 178 -12.78 10.02 2.40
N SER A 179 -12.02 10.41 1.37
CA SER A 179 -11.72 9.53 0.24
C SER A 179 -10.49 8.67 0.52
N PHE A 180 -10.59 7.38 0.20
CA PHE A 180 -9.53 6.39 0.32
C PHE A 180 -8.96 6.05 -1.05
N ARG A 181 -7.66 5.72 -1.11
CA ARG A 181 -7.09 5.14 -2.34
C ARG A 181 -7.69 3.75 -2.56
N LEU A 182 -7.89 3.39 -3.83
CA LEU A 182 -8.36 2.06 -4.16
C LEU A 182 -7.28 1.02 -3.72
N PRO A 183 -7.61 0.02 -2.87
CA PRO A 183 -6.64 -0.93 -2.35
C PRO A 183 -6.24 -1.96 -3.42
N PRO A 184 -5.03 -2.54 -3.37
CA PRO A 184 -4.65 -3.64 -4.25
C PRO A 184 -5.58 -4.86 -4.10
N SER A 185 -5.61 -5.72 -5.12
CA SER A 185 -6.10 -7.09 -4.96
C SER A 185 -5.26 -7.80 -3.90
N PHE A 186 -5.93 -8.32 -2.88
CA PHE A 186 -5.29 -8.81 -1.66
C PHE A 186 -5.99 -10.09 -1.20
N GLU A 187 -5.21 -11.04 -0.66
CA GLU A 187 -5.75 -12.25 -0.05
C GLU A 187 -4.94 -12.57 1.21
N LEU A 188 -5.66 -12.77 2.31
CA LEU A 188 -5.15 -13.26 3.58
C LEU A 188 -5.99 -14.47 3.97
N SER A 189 -5.34 -15.60 4.28
CA SER A 189 -6.05 -16.88 4.45
C SER A 189 -6.24 -17.31 5.91
N SER A 190 -5.49 -16.74 6.87
CA SER A 190 -5.46 -17.17 8.27
C SER A 190 -5.22 -15.99 9.21
N PRO A 191 -5.82 -15.94 10.42
CA PRO A 191 -6.83 -16.87 10.95
C PRO A 191 -8.22 -16.71 10.32
N HIS A 192 -8.52 -15.53 9.75
CA HIS A 192 -9.74 -15.27 9.00
C HIS A 192 -9.41 -15.02 7.53
N ARG A 193 -10.30 -15.44 6.62
CA ARG A 193 -10.08 -15.23 5.20
C ARG A 193 -10.58 -13.86 4.77
N VAL A 194 -9.67 -13.04 4.26
CA VAL A 194 -9.95 -11.70 3.76
C VAL A 194 -9.50 -11.61 2.32
N VAL A 195 -10.40 -11.24 1.42
CA VAL A 195 -10.08 -11.12 -0.01
C VAL A 195 -10.59 -9.80 -0.56
N ILE A 196 -9.74 -9.07 -1.28
CA ILE A 196 -10.10 -7.89 -2.07
C ILE A 196 -10.08 -8.30 -3.54
N VAL A 197 -11.27 -8.30 -4.16
CA VAL A 197 -11.45 -8.75 -5.54
C VAL A 197 -12.03 -7.64 -6.41
N TYR A 198 -11.57 -7.58 -7.66
CA TYR A 198 -12.12 -6.72 -8.70
C TYR A 198 -12.70 -7.57 -9.81
N THR A 199 -13.93 -7.27 -10.21
CA THR A 199 -14.67 -7.98 -11.26
C THR A 199 -15.16 -6.98 -12.29
N LEU A 200 -14.87 -7.27 -13.55
CA LEU A 200 -15.49 -6.60 -14.68
C LEU A 200 -16.69 -7.42 -15.13
N GLN A 201 -17.86 -6.81 -15.12
CA GLN A 201 -19.11 -7.44 -15.52
C GLN A 201 -19.61 -6.83 -16.82
N ILE A 202 -19.82 -7.67 -17.83
CA ILE A 202 -20.50 -7.28 -19.07
C ILE A 202 -21.98 -7.61 -18.90
N ILE A 203 -22.84 -6.62 -19.11
CA ILE A 203 -24.30 -6.70 -18.94
C ILE A 203 -24.93 -6.46 -20.31
N VAL A 204 -25.60 -7.48 -20.85
CA VAL A 204 -26.31 -7.42 -22.13
C VAL A 204 -27.80 -7.53 -21.85
N THR A 205 -28.52 -6.44 -22.11
CA THR A 205 -29.98 -6.38 -21.95
C THR A 205 -30.63 -6.72 -23.28
N ARG A 206 -31.51 -7.71 -23.30
CA ARG A 206 -32.22 -8.15 -24.51
C ARG A 206 -33.73 -8.00 -24.38
N SER A 207 -34.43 -7.65 -25.45
CA SER A 207 -35.89 -7.64 -25.50
C SER A 207 -36.44 -9.06 -25.53
N ARG A 208 -37.53 -9.29 -24.80
CA ARG A 208 -38.25 -10.55 -24.80
C ARG A 208 -39.65 -10.32 -25.36
N ASN A 209 -39.98 -11.02 -26.43
CA ASN A 209 -41.34 -11.07 -26.96
C ASN A 209 -42.16 -12.03 -26.09
N VAL A 210 -42.63 -11.54 -24.93
CA VAL A 210 -43.62 -12.28 -24.13
C VAL A 210 -44.99 -11.65 -24.42
N PRO A 211 -45.96 -12.39 -24.98
CA PRO A 211 -47.26 -11.87 -25.39
C PRO A 211 -48.21 -11.61 -24.20
N VAL A 212 -47.71 -11.10 -23.08
CA VAL A 212 -48.50 -10.87 -21.87
C VAL A 212 -48.56 -9.38 -21.56
N ILE A 213 -49.72 -8.79 -21.81
CA ILE A 213 -50.20 -7.50 -21.28
C ILE A 213 -49.26 -6.31 -21.54
N GLY A 214 -49.02 -5.98 -22.82
CA GLY A 214 -48.56 -4.65 -23.28
C GLY A 214 -47.18 -4.14 -22.80
N LYS A 215 -46.48 -4.84 -21.91
CA LYS A 215 -45.18 -4.42 -21.38
C LYS A 215 -44.05 -5.20 -22.07
N LYS A 216 -43.11 -4.48 -22.69
CA LYS A 216 -41.87 -5.05 -23.20
C LYS A 216 -41.00 -5.48 -22.02
N PHE A 217 -40.92 -6.78 -21.74
CA PHE A 217 -40.00 -7.31 -20.74
C PHE A 217 -38.59 -7.40 -21.34
N SER A 218 -37.59 -7.01 -20.56
CA SER A 218 -36.18 -7.24 -20.89
C SER A 218 -35.61 -8.40 -20.08
N ARG A 219 -34.58 -9.05 -20.61
CA ARG A 219 -33.78 -10.06 -19.92
C ARG A 219 -32.33 -9.61 -19.94
N GLU A 220 -31.69 -9.60 -18.78
CA GLU A 220 -30.25 -9.39 -18.68
C GLU A 220 -29.48 -10.71 -18.78
N VAL A 221 -28.39 -10.68 -19.53
CA VAL A 221 -27.36 -11.72 -19.57
C VAL A 221 -26.07 -11.09 -19.09
N ARG A 222 -25.39 -11.74 -18.14
CA ARG A 222 -24.17 -11.23 -17.54
C ARG A 222 -23.01 -12.19 -17.76
N MET A 223 -21.81 -11.64 -17.96
CA MET A 223 -20.53 -12.35 -17.98
C MET A 223 -19.57 -11.63 -17.04
N ASN A 224 -18.78 -12.38 -16.26
CA ASN A 224 -17.85 -11.80 -15.29
C ASN A 224 -16.40 -12.17 -15.65
N ALA A 225 -15.50 -11.20 -15.59
CA ALA A 225 -14.05 -11.39 -15.68
C ALA A 225 -13.40 -10.90 -14.39
N GLN A 226 -12.61 -11.77 -13.74
CA GLN A 226 -11.84 -11.39 -12.56
C GLN A 226 -10.59 -10.63 -12.99
N LEU A 227 -10.39 -9.45 -12.42
CA LEU A 227 -9.25 -8.59 -12.67
C LEU A 227 -8.34 -8.56 -11.46
N ARG A 228 -7.03 -8.48 -11.70
CA ARG A 228 -6.05 -8.19 -10.64
C ARG A 228 -5.71 -6.71 -10.67
N TYR A 229 -5.85 -6.03 -9.55
CA TYR A 229 -5.45 -4.63 -9.41
C TYR A 229 -4.18 -4.56 -8.55
N CYS A 230 -3.07 -4.19 -9.16
CA CYS A 230 -1.74 -4.14 -8.56
C CYS A 230 -1.13 -2.75 -8.80
N PRO A 231 -1.50 -1.72 -8.00
CA PRO A 231 -0.96 -0.39 -8.12
C PRO A 231 0.57 -0.40 -7.95
N ARG A 232 1.26 0.21 -8.92
CA ARG A 232 2.71 0.36 -8.87
C ARG A 232 3.07 1.59 -8.06
N VAL A 233 4.00 1.43 -7.13
CA VAL A 233 4.56 2.53 -6.33
C VAL A 233 6.08 2.46 -6.49
N ARG A 234 6.69 3.63 -6.63
CA ARG A 234 8.15 3.80 -6.68
C ARG A 234 8.59 4.70 -5.54
N PRO A 235 9.81 4.52 -5.01
CA PRO A 235 10.45 5.53 -4.19
C PRO A 235 10.54 6.87 -4.94
N SER A 236 10.56 7.98 -4.23
CA SER A 236 10.81 9.32 -4.81
C SER A 236 12.29 9.57 -5.09
N ARG A 237 13.16 8.88 -4.38
CA ARG A 237 14.62 8.99 -4.43
C ARG A 237 15.25 7.59 -4.37
N PRO A 238 16.47 7.40 -4.90
CA PRO A 238 17.19 6.15 -4.74
C PRO A 238 17.55 5.92 -3.27
N VAL A 239 17.73 4.66 -2.91
CA VAL A 239 18.29 4.30 -1.59
C VAL A 239 19.81 4.46 -1.69
N PRO A 240 20.48 5.10 -0.70
CA PRO A 240 21.95 5.13 -0.62
C PRO A 240 22.52 3.71 -0.69
N ASP A 241 23.68 3.55 -1.33
CA ASP A 241 24.24 2.21 -1.57
C ASP A 241 24.93 1.66 -0.31
N CYS A 242 25.50 2.52 0.54
CA CYS A 242 26.21 2.08 1.74
C CYS A 242 26.26 3.11 2.87
N PHE A 243 26.44 2.63 4.11
CA PHE A 243 26.53 3.50 5.29
C PHE A 243 27.74 4.46 5.29
N SER A 244 28.79 4.16 4.52
CA SER A 244 29.96 5.07 4.44
C SER A 244 29.61 6.45 3.89
N GLU A 245 28.46 6.57 3.21
CA GLU A 245 27.90 7.83 2.71
C GLU A 245 27.33 8.73 3.80
N LEU A 246 27.09 8.22 5.02
CA LEU A 246 26.56 9.03 6.14
C LEU A 246 27.38 10.31 6.36
N LYS A 247 28.71 10.23 6.22
CA LYS A 247 29.59 11.39 6.40
C LYS A 247 29.51 12.40 5.25
N ARG A 248 29.09 11.95 4.05
CA ARG A 248 28.99 12.80 2.85
C ARG A 248 27.62 13.47 2.76
N SER A 249 26.58 12.74 3.13
CA SER A 249 25.18 13.17 3.02
C SER A 249 24.39 12.76 4.27
N PRO A 250 24.63 13.37 5.45
CA PRO A 250 23.93 13.02 6.68
C PRO A 250 22.40 13.20 6.57
N GLU A 251 21.93 14.10 5.71
CA GLU A 251 20.51 14.35 5.41
C GLU A 251 19.80 13.16 4.74
N ASP A 252 20.55 12.27 4.09
CA ASP A 252 20.01 11.06 3.45
C ASP A 252 19.80 9.92 4.45
N TRP A 253 20.19 10.13 5.71
CA TRP A 253 20.09 9.15 6.79
C TRP A 253 19.20 9.67 7.92
N THR A 254 18.62 8.75 8.67
CA THR A 254 17.85 9.06 9.88
C THR A 254 18.33 8.17 11.01
N GLU A 255 18.55 8.78 12.17
CA GLU A 255 18.84 8.08 13.41
C GLU A 255 17.56 7.87 14.22
N ILE A 256 17.38 6.65 14.72
CA ILE A 256 16.37 6.32 15.71
C ILE A 256 17.08 5.84 16.96
N THR A 257 16.93 6.60 18.04
CA THR A 257 17.36 6.17 19.38
C THR A 257 16.22 5.43 20.07
N TRP A 258 16.51 4.21 20.52
CA TRP A 258 15.59 3.37 21.28
C TRP A 258 16.22 2.99 22.61
N ILE A 259 15.59 3.39 23.71
CA ILE A 259 16.05 3.10 25.07
C ILE A 259 15.07 2.09 25.68
N THR A 260 15.59 1.00 26.26
CA THR A 260 14.78 -0.08 26.82
C THR A 260 15.37 -0.65 28.11
N LYS A 261 14.49 -1.25 28.93
CA LYS A 261 14.79 -1.96 30.19
C LYS A 261 14.02 -3.30 30.17
N PRO A 262 14.57 -4.41 30.68
CA PRO A 262 13.84 -5.68 30.76
C PRO A 262 12.70 -5.58 31.79
N SER A 263 11.51 -6.14 31.49
CA SER A 263 10.33 -6.00 32.36
C SER A 263 10.46 -6.69 33.73
N VAL A 264 11.43 -7.60 33.93
CA VAL A 264 11.55 -8.41 35.15
C VAL A 264 12.09 -7.61 36.34
N GLU A 265 12.76 -6.49 36.10
CA GLU A 265 13.40 -5.70 37.14
C GLU A 265 12.55 -4.51 37.54
N LYS A 266 11.89 -4.62 38.69
CA LYS A 266 11.08 -3.54 39.30
C LYS A 266 11.93 -2.42 39.92
N VAL A 267 13.25 -2.57 39.95
CA VAL A 267 14.15 -1.58 40.54
C VAL A 267 14.56 -0.59 39.46
N ASN A 268 14.31 0.70 39.68
CA ASN A 268 14.68 1.76 38.75
C ASN A 268 16.20 2.02 38.80
N ASN A 269 16.98 1.04 38.35
CA ASN A 269 18.43 1.13 38.25
C ASN A 269 18.80 1.35 36.79
N ASP A 270 19.58 2.40 36.52
CA ASP A 270 20.10 2.71 35.19
C ASP A 270 21.13 1.68 34.70
N ALA A 271 21.64 0.83 35.60
CA ALA A 271 22.47 -0.31 35.26
C ALA A 271 21.77 -1.33 34.32
N PHE A 272 20.45 -1.28 34.16
CA PHE A 272 19.70 -2.18 33.26
C PHE A 272 19.11 -1.47 32.04
N LEU A 273 19.76 -0.39 31.61
CA LEU A 273 19.43 0.29 30.38
C LEU A 273 20.20 -0.28 29.19
N ALA A 274 19.48 -0.52 28.10
CA ALA A 274 20.06 -0.65 26.78
C ALA A 274 19.63 0.54 25.93
N ARG A 275 20.59 1.17 25.27
CA ARG A 275 20.38 2.25 24.30
C ARG A 275 20.83 1.78 22.93
N CYS A 276 19.89 1.75 22.00
CA CYS A 276 20.10 1.35 20.63
C CYS A 276 20.01 2.57 19.71
N HIS A 277 21.05 2.82 18.93
CA HIS A 277 21.12 3.84 17.90
C HIS A 277 21.04 3.16 16.53
N PHE A 278 19.96 3.40 15.80
CA PHE A 278 19.70 2.77 14.51
C PHE A 278 19.68 3.81 13.39
N PHE A 279 20.64 3.72 12.49
CA PHE A 279 20.78 4.60 11.34
C PHE A 279 20.35 3.85 10.07
N PHE A 280 19.43 4.45 9.31
CA PHE A 280 18.94 3.91 8.04
C PHE A 280 18.49 5.05 7.11
N PRO A 281 18.29 4.82 5.81
CA PRO A 281 17.97 5.88 4.86
C PRO A 281 16.68 6.65 5.19
N SER A 282 16.74 7.97 5.07
CA SER A 282 15.66 8.90 5.47
C SER A 282 14.42 8.83 4.57
N VAL A 283 14.54 8.27 3.37
CA VAL A 283 13.44 8.18 2.39
C VAL A 283 12.25 7.34 2.87
N ARG A 284 12.49 6.35 3.76
CA ARG A 284 11.50 5.40 4.34
C ARG A 284 10.56 4.71 3.35
N VAL A 285 10.81 4.83 2.05
CA VAL A 285 10.10 4.14 0.97
C VAL A 285 11.14 3.29 0.25
N PHE A 286 11.08 1.98 0.44
CA PHE A 286 12.10 1.04 -0.04
C PHE A 286 11.51 0.13 -1.09
N THR A 287 12.24 -0.14 -2.18
CA THR A 287 11.81 -1.16 -3.13
C THR A 287 11.95 -2.53 -2.48
N ALA A 288 10.91 -3.37 -2.54
CA ALA A 288 10.94 -4.70 -1.92
C ALA A 288 12.05 -5.62 -2.47
N SER A 289 12.49 -5.40 -3.70
CA SER A 289 13.58 -6.16 -4.34
C SER A 289 14.98 -5.67 -3.99
N GLU A 290 15.11 -4.50 -3.36
CA GLU A 290 16.39 -3.85 -3.09
C GLU A 290 16.79 -4.03 -1.63
N LYS A 291 18.09 -3.92 -1.37
CA LYS A 291 18.63 -3.93 -0.02
C LYS A 291 18.40 -2.57 0.64
N VAL A 292 18.15 -2.58 1.94
CA VAL A 292 18.13 -1.37 2.77
C VAL A 292 19.34 -1.42 3.69
N PRO A 293 20.40 -0.65 3.43
CA PRO A 293 21.56 -0.63 4.31
C PRO A 293 21.21 0.04 5.62
N PHE A 294 21.82 -0.41 6.70
CA PHE A 294 21.68 0.19 8.02
C PHE A 294 22.96 0.07 8.84
N HIS A 295 23.07 0.93 9.85
CA HIS A 295 24.04 0.80 10.92
C HIS A 295 23.32 0.76 12.26
N LEU A 296 23.76 -0.14 13.12
CA LEU A 296 23.18 -0.35 14.43
C LEU A 296 24.28 -0.25 15.47
N ARG A 297 24.07 0.55 16.51
CA ARG A 297 24.91 0.58 17.69
C ARG A 297 24.07 0.30 18.94
N LEU A 298 24.55 -0.60 19.79
CA LEU A 298 23.94 -0.91 21.08
C LEU A 298 24.93 -0.53 22.18
N ASP A 299 24.54 0.40 23.04
CA ASP A 299 25.23 0.73 24.28
C ASP A 299 24.44 0.12 25.45
N THR A 300 25.07 -0.75 26.23
CA THR A 300 24.40 -1.49 27.31
C THR A 300 25.38 -1.84 28.42
N SER A 301 24.93 -2.55 29.45
CA SER A 301 25.77 -3.03 30.56
C SER A 301 25.86 -4.57 30.53
N PRO A 302 26.90 -5.15 31.16
CA PRO A 302 26.95 -6.60 31.39
C PRO A 302 25.74 -7.13 32.18
N ALA A 303 25.20 -6.33 33.11
CA ALA A 303 24.04 -6.68 33.92
C ALA A 303 22.77 -6.83 33.05
N PHE A 304 22.54 -5.90 32.12
CA PHE A 304 21.44 -5.99 31.15
C PHE A 304 21.56 -7.25 30.29
N LEU A 305 22.74 -7.52 29.76
CA LEU A 305 22.98 -8.70 28.91
C LEU A 305 22.77 -10.01 29.67
N SER A 306 23.20 -10.07 30.95
CA SER A 306 22.93 -11.21 31.82
C SER A 306 21.43 -11.39 32.05
N SER A 307 20.69 -10.29 32.30
CA SER A 307 19.23 -10.31 32.47
C SER A 307 18.53 -10.80 31.19
N LEU A 308 18.96 -10.30 30.03
CA LEU A 308 18.48 -10.73 28.71
C LEU A 308 18.77 -12.21 28.46
N ALA A 309 19.98 -12.68 28.74
CA ALA A 309 20.36 -14.09 28.59
C ALA A 309 19.49 -15.01 29.45
N LYS A 310 19.24 -14.64 30.71
CA LYS A 310 18.35 -15.39 31.61
C LYS A 310 16.91 -15.49 31.09
N LEU A 311 16.44 -14.45 30.40
CA LEU A 311 15.09 -14.42 29.81
C LEU A 311 14.94 -15.40 28.63
N PHE A 312 15.94 -15.51 27.75
CA PHE A 312 15.81 -16.30 26.51
C PHE A 312 16.49 -17.66 26.55
N LEU A 313 17.55 -17.78 27.33
CA LEU A 313 18.42 -18.95 27.36
C LEU A 313 18.69 -19.36 28.82
N PRO A 314 17.66 -19.75 29.59
CA PRO A 314 17.82 -20.09 31.01
C PRO A 314 18.81 -21.25 31.27
N GLN A 315 19.19 -21.99 30.22
CA GLN A 315 20.13 -23.12 30.28
C GLN A 315 21.43 -22.92 29.48
N GLN A 316 21.64 -21.80 28.78
CA GLN A 316 22.91 -21.56 28.07
C GLN A 316 23.78 -20.53 28.77
N ASP A 317 25.09 -20.66 28.55
CA ASP A 317 26.08 -19.68 28.98
C ASP A 317 25.77 -18.32 28.31
N PRO A 318 25.62 -17.21 29.06
CA PRO A 318 25.41 -15.87 28.53
C PRO A 318 26.45 -15.44 27.48
N SER A 319 27.64 -16.03 27.51
CA SER A 319 28.70 -15.77 26.51
C SER A 319 28.38 -16.29 25.11
N ALA A 320 27.35 -17.13 24.94
CA ALA A 320 26.94 -17.68 23.64
C ALA A 320 26.11 -16.71 22.77
N ILE A 321 25.73 -15.53 23.29
CA ILE A 321 24.93 -14.56 22.52
C ILE A 321 25.85 -13.76 21.60
N GLU A 322 25.93 -14.17 20.32
CA GLU A 322 26.74 -13.47 19.30
C GLU A 322 26.14 -12.11 18.88
N ALA A 323 24.81 -11.99 18.88
CA ALA A 323 24.11 -10.76 18.51
C ALA A 323 22.80 -10.63 19.32
N PRO A 324 22.74 -9.77 20.35
CA PRO A 324 21.54 -9.61 21.18
C PRO A 324 20.39 -8.88 20.46
N VAL A 325 20.68 -8.19 19.36
CA VAL A 325 19.70 -7.39 18.61
C VAL A 325 19.50 -8.00 17.23
N HIS A 326 18.24 -8.13 16.85
CA HIS A 326 17.81 -8.50 15.51
C HIS A 326 17.12 -7.32 14.84
N VAL A 327 17.37 -7.21 13.53
CA VAL A 327 16.68 -6.26 12.66
C VAL A 327 15.94 -7.08 11.60
N TYR A 328 14.65 -6.85 11.41
CA TYR A 328 13.87 -7.56 10.40
C TYR A 328 12.76 -6.69 9.81
N LEU A 329 12.25 -7.09 8.65
CA LEU A 329 11.09 -6.48 8.01
C LEU A 329 9.82 -7.20 8.46
N LEU A 330 8.82 -6.45 8.90
CA LEU A 330 7.53 -6.98 9.34
C LEU A 330 6.40 -6.31 8.57
N ARG A 331 5.46 -7.11 8.09
CA ARG A 331 4.17 -6.64 7.59
C ARG A 331 3.09 -6.95 8.61
N GLN A 332 2.35 -5.92 8.99
CA GLN A 332 1.19 -6.03 9.87
C GLN A 332 -0.06 -5.74 9.07
N THR A 333 -1.02 -6.68 9.07
CA THR A 333 -2.35 -6.49 8.50
C THR A 333 -3.38 -6.52 9.63
N THR A 334 -3.93 -5.36 9.95
CA THR A 334 -5.03 -5.21 10.90
C THR A 334 -6.36 -5.24 10.15
N VAL A 335 -7.29 -6.08 10.61
CA VAL A 335 -8.61 -6.21 10.04
C VAL A 335 -9.67 -5.90 11.10
N ASN A 336 -10.53 -4.93 10.82
CA ASN A 336 -11.57 -4.42 11.71
C ASN A 336 -12.96 -4.80 11.17
N VAL A 337 -13.69 -5.64 11.92
CA VAL A 337 -15.03 -6.12 11.56
C VAL A 337 -15.95 -6.03 12.78
N GLN A 338 -16.96 -5.16 12.71
CA GLN A 338 -18.04 -5.06 13.72
C GLN A 338 -17.53 -4.86 15.17
N GLY A 339 -16.45 -4.11 15.34
CA GLY A 339 -15.85 -3.85 16.65
C GLY A 339 -14.81 -4.91 17.08
N THR A 340 -14.74 -6.05 16.39
CA THR A 340 -13.64 -7.01 16.55
C THR A 340 -12.50 -6.60 15.63
N SER A 341 -11.28 -6.57 16.17
CA SER A 341 -10.06 -6.37 15.40
C SER A 341 -9.16 -7.58 15.56
N PHE A 342 -8.57 -8.06 14.47
CA PHE A 342 -7.48 -9.03 14.53
C PHE A 342 -6.27 -8.49 13.77
N CYS A 343 -5.10 -8.92 14.21
CA CYS A 343 -3.82 -8.53 13.66
C CYS A 343 -3.14 -9.77 13.08
N HIS A 344 -2.75 -9.70 11.82
CA HIS A 344 -1.90 -10.69 11.18
C HIS A 344 -0.53 -10.11 10.92
N GLU A 345 0.52 -10.85 11.22
CA GLU A 345 1.89 -10.38 11.17
C GLU A 345 2.77 -11.37 10.42
N ASP A 346 3.44 -10.88 9.38
CA ASP A 346 4.32 -11.64 8.50
C ASP A 346 5.74 -11.06 8.56
N VAL A 347 6.73 -11.88 8.89
CA VAL A 347 8.14 -11.52 8.75
C VAL A 347 8.51 -11.62 7.27
N LEU A 348 8.82 -10.47 6.66
CA LEU A 348 9.12 -10.39 5.23
C LEU A 348 10.58 -10.71 4.91
N GLY A 349 11.48 -10.59 5.87
CA GLY A 349 12.89 -10.93 5.73
C GLY A 349 13.72 -10.45 6.91
N CYS A 350 14.87 -11.08 7.11
CA CYS A 350 15.77 -10.79 8.23
C CYS A 350 17.00 -10.00 7.78
N GLY A 351 17.47 -9.12 8.65
CA GLY A 351 18.67 -8.32 8.43
C GLY A 351 19.93 -9.19 8.53
N GLN A 352 20.83 -9.02 7.57
CA GLN A 352 22.17 -9.59 7.64
C GLN A 352 23.07 -8.55 8.30
N MET A 353 23.70 -8.91 9.43
CA MET A 353 24.50 -7.99 10.24
C MET A 353 25.94 -8.48 10.33
N MET A 354 26.88 -7.56 10.20
CA MET A 354 28.32 -7.80 10.39
C MET A 354 28.84 -6.91 11.51
N LEU A 355 29.34 -7.54 12.57
CA LEU A 355 29.94 -6.85 13.72
C LEU A 355 31.19 -6.08 13.26
N GLN A 356 31.35 -4.85 13.74
CA GLN A 356 32.49 -4.01 13.39
C GLN A 356 33.74 -4.38 14.21
N PRO A 357 34.94 -4.52 13.60
CA PRO A 357 36.16 -4.98 14.28
C PRO A 357 36.67 -4.07 15.40
N SER A 358 36.40 -2.76 15.33
CA SER A 358 36.81 -1.77 16.34
C SER A 358 36.07 -1.92 17.66
N THR A 359 35.08 -2.80 17.71
CA THR A 359 34.30 -3.08 18.90
C THR A 359 35.03 -4.16 19.66
N THR A 360 35.93 -3.73 20.54
CA THR A 360 36.97 -4.53 21.20
C THR A 360 36.44 -5.87 21.71
N SER A 361 36.76 -6.89 20.92
CA SER A 361 36.74 -8.30 21.27
C SER A 361 37.70 -8.51 22.44
N LYS A 362 37.12 -8.67 23.63
CA LYS A 362 37.52 -9.47 24.80
C LYS A 362 36.91 -8.90 26.08
N VAL A 363 35.63 -8.53 26.05
CA VAL A 363 34.82 -8.65 27.27
C VAL A 363 34.56 -10.16 27.43
N VAL A 364 35.60 -10.87 27.88
CA VAL A 364 35.37 -11.96 28.82
C VAL A 364 34.50 -11.32 29.90
N LEU A 365 33.46 -11.99 30.38
CA LEU A 365 32.62 -11.56 31.49
C LEU A 365 33.43 -11.46 32.81
N SER A 366 34.62 -10.84 32.79
CA SER A 366 35.26 -10.28 33.97
C SER A 366 34.30 -9.27 34.56
N GLU A 367 34.21 -9.26 35.89
CA GLU A 367 33.29 -8.50 36.75
C GLU A 367 33.34 -6.96 36.60
N SER A 368 33.87 -6.44 35.49
CA SER A 368 33.86 -5.03 35.17
C SER A 368 32.44 -4.53 35.00
N GLU A 369 32.10 -3.46 35.72
CA GLU A 369 30.84 -2.73 35.59
C GLU A 369 30.83 -1.77 34.38
N GLU A 370 31.89 -1.76 33.56
CA GLU A 370 32.01 -0.82 32.45
C GLU A 370 30.95 -1.07 31.36
N PRO A 371 30.39 0.01 30.76
CA PRO A 371 29.41 -0.10 29.70
C PRO A 371 30.02 -0.74 28.45
N VAL A 372 29.27 -1.67 27.85
CA VAL A 372 29.61 -2.36 26.62
C VAL A 372 28.93 -1.66 25.46
N SER A 373 29.70 -1.33 24.43
CA SER A 373 29.17 -0.83 23.16
C SER A 373 29.40 -1.87 22.08
N TRP A 374 28.38 -2.17 21.28
CA TRP A 374 28.44 -3.05 20.11
C TRP A 374 27.97 -2.30 18.86
N SER A 375 28.62 -2.54 17.72
CA SER A 375 28.28 -1.85 16.47
C SER A 375 28.27 -2.81 15.29
N TRP A 376 27.22 -2.74 14.47
CA TRP A 376 27.01 -3.58 13.29
C TRP A 376 26.69 -2.73 12.07
N ASN A 377 27.22 -3.15 10.92
CA ASN A 377 26.71 -2.74 9.62
C ASN A 377 25.86 -3.88 9.06
N GLY A 378 24.75 -3.56 8.41
CA GLY A 378 23.90 -4.60 7.85
C GLY A 378 23.04 -4.16 6.70
N ASP A 379 22.40 -5.14 6.08
CA ASP A 379 21.45 -4.97 5.00
C ASP A 379 20.14 -5.68 5.35
N LEU A 380 19.00 -5.01 5.14
CA LEU A 380 17.68 -5.65 5.14
C LEU A 380 17.25 -5.95 3.71
N ARG A 381 16.57 -7.07 3.50
CA ARG A 381 15.94 -7.40 2.22
C ARG A 381 14.65 -8.19 2.46
N CYS A 382 13.67 -8.04 1.57
CA CYS A 382 12.54 -8.97 1.58
C CYS A 382 13.03 -10.32 1.04
N GLU A 383 12.76 -11.39 1.79
CA GLU A 383 13.01 -12.78 1.39
C GLU A 383 11.78 -13.37 0.69
N VAL A 384 10.59 -12.85 0.99
CA VAL A 384 9.34 -13.18 0.31
C VAL A 384 8.97 -12.12 -0.73
N PRO A 385 8.44 -12.52 -1.90
CA PRO A 385 7.97 -11.58 -2.91
C PRO A 385 6.84 -10.68 -2.38
N VAL A 386 7.07 -9.37 -2.36
CA VAL A 386 6.06 -8.39 -1.97
C VAL A 386 5.28 -7.96 -3.20
N VAL A 387 4.08 -8.53 -3.35
CA VAL A 387 3.22 -8.23 -4.52
C VAL A 387 2.48 -6.91 -4.37
N ASN A 388 2.22 -6.49 -3.13
CA ASN A 388 1.42 -5.30 -2.83
C ASN A 388 2.14 -4.41 -1.82
N THR A 389 1.99 -3.10 -1.97
CA THR A 389 2.42 -2.12 -0.96
C THR A 389 1.45 -2.06 0.21
N GLY A 390 1.87 -1.45 1.34
CA GLY A 390 0.93 -1.07 2.38
C GLY A 390 -0.26 -0.26 1.85
N PHE A 391 -1.45 -0.51 2.40
CA PHE A 391 -2.71 0.12 2.00
C PHE A 391 -3.67 0.21 3.20
N SER A 392 -4.70 1.05 3.09
CA SER A 392 -5.72 1.18 4.12
C SER A 392 -7.10 1.37 3.50
N THR A 393 -8.07 0.65 4.05
CA THR A 393 -9.52 0.74 3.81
C THR A 393 -10.21 0.91 5.16
N GLY A 394 -11.53 1.11 5.17
CA GLY A 394 -12.29 1.13 6.43
C GLY A 394 -12.20 -0.14 7.27
N GLN A 395 -11.93 -1.29 6.65
CA GLN A 395 -11.86 -2.59 7.34
C GLN A 395 -10.46 -3.17 7.42
N ILE A 396 -9.51 -2.77 6.57
CA ILE A 396 -8.22 -3.45 6.45
C ILE A 396 -7.13 -2.40 6.37
N THR A 397 -6.10 -2.53 7.19
CA THR A 397 -4.88 -1.72 7.07
C THR A 397 -3.68 -2.64 7.06
N THR A 398 -2.86 -2.53 6.01
CA THR A 398 -1.58 -3.21 5.88
C THR A 398 -0.46 -2.18 5.98
N THR A 399 0.40 -2.34 6.97
CA THR A 399 1.54 -1.45 7.27
C THR A 399 2.83 -2.27 7.30
N ASP A 400 3.90 -1.70 6.76
CA ASP A 400 5.23 -2.31 6.76
C ASP A 400 6.12 -1.62 7.80
N TYR A 401 6.98 -2.39 8.46
CA TYR A 401 7.89 -1.91 9.51
C TYR A 401 9.29 -2.48 9.34
N ILE A 402 10.29 -1.68 9.74
CA ILE A 402 11.57 -2.20 10.21
C ILE A 402 11.42 -2.43 11.71
N VAL A 403 11.74 -3.62 12.19
CA VAL A 403 11.64 -3.96 13.61
C VAL A 403 13.03 -4.22 14.17
N LEU A 404 13.37 -3.50 15.24
CA LEU A 404 14.48 -3.81 16.13
C LEU A 404 13.95 -4.67 17.28
N SER A 405 14.59 -5.79 17.57
CA SER A 405 14.14 -6.72 18.62
C SER A 405 15.32 -7.24 19.40
N LEU A 406 15.22 -7.17 20.72
CA LEU A 406 16.11 -7.89 21.64
C LEU A 406 15.56 -9.29 21.99
N LEU A 407 14.38 -9.65 21.45
CA LEU A 407 13.74 -10.96 21.61
C LEU A 407 14.23 -11.95 20.54
N LEU A 408 14.48 -13.19 20.98
CA LEU A 408 14.84 -14.34 20.15
C LEU A 408 13.73 -15.40 20.18
N PRO A 409 13.31 -15.98 19.03
CA PRO A 409 13.62 -15.58 17.66
C PRO A 409 12.84 -14.33 17.20
N PRO A 410 13.16 -13.74 16.02
CA PRO A 410 12.30 -12.76 15.35
C PRO A 410 10.88 -13.31 15.21
N GLY A 411 9.87 -12.48 15.49
CA GLY A 411 8.50 -12.95 15.48
C GLY A 411 7.44 -11.86 15.63
N PRO A 412 6.16 -12.25 15.76
CA PRO A 412 5.04 -11.34 15.92
C PRO A 412 5.21 -10.45 17.15
N LEU A 413 4.79 -9.18 17.09
CA LEU A 413 4.93 -8.12 18.12
C LEU A 413 4.28 -8.43 19.48
N GLY A 414 3.55 -9.53 19.60
CA GLY A 414 2.45 -9.74 20.56
C GLY A 414 2.75 -9.99 22.04
N PHE A 415 3.96 -9.83 22.60
CA PHE A 415 4.17 -10.19 24.02
C PHE A 415 5.01 -9.22 24.87
N ASP A 416 5.92 -8.43 24.29
CA ASP A 416 6.60 -7.36 25.04
C ASP A 416 7.03 -6.23 24.10
N SER A 417 6.30 -5.11 24.17
CA SER A 417 6.60 -3.92 23.36
C SER A 417 7.83 -3.16 23.84
N THR A 418 8.32 -3.42 25.07
CA THR A 418 9.47 -2.71 25.62
C THR A 418 10.77 -3.16 24.99
N LEU A 419 10.90 -4.46 24.70
CA LEU A 419 12.06 -5.10 24.07
C LEU A 419 12.01 -5.10 22.54
N ARG A 420 11.11 -4.29 21.96
CA ARG A 420 11.01 -4.09 20.52
C ARG A 420 10.78 -2.64 20.14
N ARG A 421 11.23 -2.28 18.94
CA ARG A 421 10.95 -0.99 18.31
C ARG A 421 10.54 -1.21 16.87
N ALA A 422 9.28 -0.92 16.56
CA ALA A 422 8.76 -0.91 15.19
C ALA A 422 8.87 0.50 14.60
N ILE A 423 9.48 0.60 13.42
CA ILE A 423 9.69 1.84 12.68
C ILE A 423 8.87 1.75 11.39
N PRO A 424 7.82 2.56 11.20
CA PRO A 424 6.97 2.46 10.02
C PRO A 424 7.72 2.87 8.77
N ILE A 425 7.57 2.05 7.73
CA ILE A 425 8.15 2.25 6.40
C ILE A 425 7.09 1.97 5.35
N ARG A 426 7.42 2.20 4.08
CA ARG A 426 6.59 1.77 2.95
C ARG A 426 7.42 0.93 2.01
N LEU A 427 6.93 -0.24 1.65
CA LEU A 427 7.52 -1.03 0.58
C LEU A 427 6.91 -0.60 -0.76
N ALA A 428 7.78 -0.42 -1.76
CA ALA A 428 7.47 -0.13 -3.14
C ALA A 428 7.63 -1.39 -3.99
N THR A 429 6.75 -1.56 -4.97
CA THR A 429 6.74 -2.73 -5.88
C THR A 429 7.68 -2.58 -7.07
N GLU A 430 8.15 -1.36 -7.32
CA GLU A 430 8.97 -1.02 -8.48
C GLU A 430 10.17 -0.18 -8.05
N ARG A 431 11.31 -0.38 -8.72
CA ARG A 431 12.55 0.35 -8.45
C ARG A 431 12.38 1.85 -8.71
N TRP A 432 13.23 2.63 -8.06
CA TRP A 432 13.39 4.03 -8.42
C TRP A 432 13.86 4.13 -9.87
N ILE A 433 13.32 5.08 -10.61
CA ILE A 433 13.76 5.43 -11.96
C ILE A 433 13.87 6.94 -11.96
N ASP A 434 15.02 7.45 -12.33
CA ASP A 434 15.19 8.87 -12.54
C ASP A 434 14.25 9.33 -13.67
N ARG A 435 13.46 10.36 -13.39
CA ARG A 435 12.46 10.91 -14.32
C ARG A 435 12.92 12.26 -14.88
N SER A 436 14.22 12.40 -15.12
CA SER A 436 14.80 13.52 -15.84
C SER A 436 14.30 13.61 -17.27
#